data_AF-A0A1L4CXM0-F1
#
_entry.id   AF-A0A1L4CXM0-F1
#
_cell.length_a   1.000
_cell.length_b   1.000
_cell.length_c   1.000
_cell.angle_alpha   90.00
_cell.angle_beta   90.00
_cell.angle_gamma   90.00
#
_symmetry.space_group_name_H-M   'P 1'
#
loop_
_entity.id
_entity.type
_entity.pdbx_description
1 polymer ?
#
loop_
_entity_poly.entity_id
_entity_poly.type
_entity_poly.pdbx_seq_one_letter_code
_entity_poly.pdbx_strand_id
1 'polypeptide(L)'
;MKLNKFLFVSFPIFFYNTNHAFASLGSYLFCASQQNQYDWKWAPPLPNGLRNYPHNIVKPDNKGTWIVGSGKTSMYFHSILDMDYTFENMEAAKTFCDSLAAVCKSAHGENYKWIGTSGYAVAPNSWSYILVHYNVRSGGNSRSVCPNWTYQNFPNKGVLDGTPQILID
;
A
#
# COMPACT_ATOMS: atom_id res chain seq x y z
N MET A 1 -8.04 -68.97 -25.81
CA MET A 1 -8.58 -68.14 -24.71
C MET A 1 -7.81 -66.82 -24.72
N LYS A 2 -8.52 -65.68 -24.73
CA LYS A 2 -7.99 -64.36 -25.13
C LYS A 2 -7.04 -63.76 -24.09
N LEU A 3 -5.95 -63.17 -24.60
CA LEU A 3 -4.93 -62.42 -23.87
C LEU A 3 -5.48 -61.00 -23.58
N ASN A 4 -5.78 -60.66 -22.33
CA ASN A 4 -6.08 -59.28 -21.95
C ASN A 4 -4.77 -58.56 -21.63
N LYS A 5 -4.29 -57.74 -22.56
CA LYS A 5 -3.19 -56.80 -22.33
C LYS A 5 -3.72 -55.63 -21.49
N PHE A 6 -3.32 -55.57 -20.23
CA PHE A 6 -3.46 -54.35 -19.41
C PHE A 6 -2.45 -53.32 -19.89
N LEU A 7 -2.93 -52.25 -20.53
CA LEU A 7 -2.17 -51.06 -20.87
C LEU A 7 -2.02 -50.22 -19.59
N PHE A 8 -0.83 -50.26 -18.98
CA PHE A 8 -0.44 -49.31 -17.94
C PHE A 8 -0.17 -47.96 -18.62
N VAL A 9 -1.14 -47.04 -18.52
CA VAL A 9 -0.96 -45.65 -18.91
C VAL A 9 -0.23 -44.95 -17.75
N SER A 10 1.08 -44.84 -17.86
CA SER A 10 1.90 -44.02 -16.96
C SER A 10 1.61 -42.54 -17.24
N PHE A 11 0.80 -41.91 -16.38
CA PHE A 11 0.64 -40.46 -16.36
C PHE A 11 1.96 -39.82 -15.90
N PRO A 12 2.60 -38.94 -16.68
CA PRO A 12 3.73 -38.16 -16.19
C PRO A 12 3.22 -37.18 -15.13
N ILE A 13 3.64 -37.40 -13.88
CA ILE A 13 3.46 -36.42 -12.81
C ILE A 13 4.42 -35.26 -13.13
N PHE A 14 3.89 -34.21 -13.74
CA PHE A 14 4.59 -32.93 -13.84
C PHE A 14 4.66 -32.34 -12.43
N PHE A 15 5.80 -32.52 -11.77
CA PHE A 15 6.17 -31.69 -10.62
C PHE A 15 6.42 -30.28 -11.13
N TYR A 16 5.37 -29.47 -11.20
CA TYR A 16 5.54 -28.03 -11.34
C TYR A 16 6.20 -27.54 -10.06
N ASN A 17 7.47 -27.16 -10.20
CA ASN A 17 8.23 -26.48 -9.18
C ASN A 17 7.60 -25.08 -9.02
N THR A 18 6.54 -24.99 -8.22
CA THR A 18 5.87 -23.74 -7.90
C THR A 18 6.71 -22.97 -6.90
N ASN A 19 7.85 -22.45 -7.35
CA ASN A 19 8.39 -21.22 -6.79
C ASN A 19 7.42 -20.09 -7.15
N HIS A 20 6.24 -20.10 -6.53
CA HIS A 20 5.38 -18.94 -6.45
C HIS A 20 6.14 -17.94 -5.59
N ALA A 21 7.01 -17.16 -6.22
CA ALA A 21 7.32 -15.84 -5.72
C ALA A 21 5.96 -15.14 -5.61
N PHE A 22 5.42 -15.06 -4.40
CA PHE A 22 4.22 -14.28 -4.13
C PHE A 22 4.53 -12.88 -4.65
N ALA A 23 3.90 -12.51 -5.77
CA ALA A 23 3.97 -11.15 -6.24
C ALA A 23 3.38 -10.29 -5.13
N SER A 24 4.21 -9.51 -4.45
CA SER A 24 3.74 -8.60 -3.41
C SER A 24 2.66 -7.72 -4.03
N LEU A 25 1.43 -7.81 -3.51
CA LEU A 25 0.35 -6.94 -3.94
C LEU A 25 0.73 -5.48 -3.66
N GLY A 26 0.02 -4.56 -4.28
CA GLY A 26 0.27 -3.15 -4.09
C GLY A 26 -0.55 -2.28 -5.02
N SER A 27 -0.31 -0.98 -4.94
CA SER A 27 -1.00 0.02 -5.73
C SER A 27 -0.08 1.17 -6.09
N TYR A 28 -0.41 1.90 -7.14
CA TYR A 28 0.37 3.06 -7.57
C TYR A 28 -0.02 4.30 -6.78
N LEU A 29 0.99 5.04 -6.32
CA LEU A 29 0.82 6.35 -5.70
C LEU A 29 0.30 7.36 -6.73
N PHE A 30 -0.68 8.16 -6.31
CA PHE A 30 -1.06 9.39 -6.98
C PHE A 30 -0.94 10.57 -6.01
N CYS A 31 -0.80 11.75 -6.61
CA CYS A 31 -0.56 13.03 -5.99
C CYS A 31 -1.76 13.93 -6.24
N ALA A 32 -2.33 14.53 -5.21
CA ALA A 32 -3.44 15.47 -5.31
C ALA A 32 -3.02 16.86 -4.80
N SER A 33 -3.52 17.90 -5.46
CA SER A 33 -3.27 19.28 -5.09
C SER A 33 -4.01 19.66 -3.81
N GLN A 34 -3.37 20.43 -2.94
CA GLN A 34 -3.98 21.01 -1.76
C GLN A 34 -5.05 22.04 -2.11
N GLN A 35 -4.88 22.76 -3.22
CA GLN A 35 -5.79 23.82 -3.64
C GLN A 35 -7.08 23.26 -4.24
N ASN A 36 -6.96 22.14 -4.94
CA ASN A 36 -8.08 21.41 -5.51
C ASN A 36 -7.76 19.92 -5.53
N GLN A 37 -8.37 19.15 -4.63
CA GLN A 37 -8.10 17.72 -4.54
C GLN A 37 -8.37 16.98 -5.86
N TYR A 38 -9.31 17.44 -6.70
CA TYR A 38 -9.64 16.86 -8.01
C TYR A 38 -8.58 17.11 -9.08
N ASP A 39 -7.64 18.02 -8.85
CA ASP A 39 -6.40 18.13 -9.63
C ASP A 39 -5.39 17.12 -9.06
N TRP A 40 -5.42 15.92 -9.65
CA TRP A 40 -4.57 14.81 -9.28
C TRP A 40 -3.73 14.32 -10.46
N LYS A 41 -2.55 13.79 -10.16
CA LYS A 41 -1.58 13.28 -11.12
C LYS A 41 -0.93 12.01 -10.58
N TRP A 42 -0.55 11.10 -11.45
CA TRP A 42 0.24 9.94 -11.04
C TRP A 42 1.62 10.39 -10.53
N ALA A 43 2.11 9.72 -9.47
CA ALA A 43 3.50 9.89 -9.05
C ALA A 43 4.45 9.30 -10.10
N PRO A 44 5.65 9.88 -10.27
CA PRO A 44 6.63 9.36 -11.22
C PRO A 44 7.09 7.94 -10.85
N PRO A 45 7.68 7.19 -11.81
CA PRO A 45 8.33 5.91 -11.53
C PRO A 45 9.53 6.08 -10.61
N LEU A 46 9.75 5.06 -9.77
CA LEU A 46 10.93 4.95 -8.90
C LEU A 46 11.66 3.65 -9.26
N PRO A 47 12.57 3.68 -10.26
CA PRO A 47 13.24 2.48 -10.77
C PRO A 47 14.16 1.80 -9.75
N ASN A 48 14.50 2.50 -8.66
CA ASN A 48 15.32 2.00 -7.56
C ASN A 48 14.54 1.93 -6.23
N GLY A 49 13.20 2.02 -6.28
CA GLY A 49 12.36 2.15 -5.09
C GLY A 49 12.49 3.51 -4.41
N LEU A 50 11.92 3.63 -3.21
CA LEU A 50 12.02 4.84 -2.40
C LEU A 50 13.30 4.77 -1.54
N ARG A 51 14.16 5.79 -1.67
CA ARG A 51 15.43 5.85 -0.94
C ARG A 51 15.20 5.70 0.57
N ASN A 52 16.08 4.94 1.23
CA ASN A 52 16.04 4.60 2.67
C ASN A 52 14.89 3.69 3.10
N TYR A 53 14.06 3.19 2.17
CA TYR A 53 13.05 2.19 2.47
C TYR A 53 13.34 0.88 1.73
N PRO A 54 13.12 -0.27 2.37
CA PRO A 54 13.33 -1.55 1.72
C PRO A 54 12.31 -1.78 0.60
N HIS A 55 12.71 -2.57 -0.41
CA HIS A 55 11.93 -2.82 -1.63
C HIS A 55 10.63 -3.60 -1.38
N ASN A 56 10.46 -4.19 -0.20
CA ASN A 56 9.21 -4.82 0.22
C ASN A 56 8.18 -3.80 0.76
N ILE A 57 8.51 -2.52 0.88
CA ILE A 57 7.59 -1.43 1.21
C ILE A 57 7.26 -0.62 -0.05
N VAL A 58 8.29 -0.17 -0.77
CA VAL A 58 8.15 0.52 -2.06
C VAL A 58 9.00 -0.20 -3.09
N LYS A 59 8.34 -0.86 -4.04
CA LYS A 59 9.00 -1.71 -5.01
C LYS A 59 9.63 -0.86 -6.12
N PRO A 60 10.86 -1.19 -6.56
CA PRO A 60 11.40 -0.69 -7.82
C PRO A 60 10.44 -0.93 -8.98
N ASP A 61 9.99 0.12 -9.65
CA ASP A 61 9.03 0.04 -10.74
C ASP A 61 9.19 1.19 -11.74
N ASN A 62 9.06 0.88 -13.04
CA ASN A 62 9.26 1.81 -14.16
C ASN A 62 7.97 2.48 -14.65
N LYS A 63 6.80 2.10 -14.11
CA LYS A 63 5.48 2.64 -14.49
C LYS A 63 4.96 3.69 -13.51
N GLY A 64 5.38 3.64 -12.26
CA GLY A 64 4.98 4.58 -11.22
C GLY A 64 5.62 4.25 -9.87
N THR A 65 5.26 5.00 -8.83
CA THR A 65 5.67 4.68 -7.46
C THR A 65 4.77 3.56 -6.92
N TRP A 66 5.28 2.33 -6.87
CA TRP A 66 4.55 1.15 -6.40
C TRP A 66 4.69 0.93 -4.90
N ILE A 67 3.60 1.06 -4.16
CA ILE A 67 3.55 0.82 -2.71
C ILE A 67 3.00 -0.58 -2.47
N VAL A 68 3.73 -1.36 -1.68
CA VAL A 68 3.35 -2.73 -1.33
C VAL A 68 2.29 -2.73 -0.24
N GLY A 69 1.24 -3.53 -0.44
CA GLY A 69 0.16 -3.69 0.51
C GLY A 69 -1.03 -4.43 -0.09
N SER A 70 -2.06 -4.59 0.72
CA SER A 70 -3.30 -5.28 0.39
C SER A 70 -4.48 -4.30 0.34
N GLY A 71 -5.43 -4.54 -0.57
CA GLY A 71 -6.66 -3.75 -0.62
C GLY A 71 -7.57 -4.08 0.54
N LYS A 72 -8.06 -3.06 1.23
CA LYS A 72 -9.12 -3.15 2.23
C LYS A 72 -10.20 -2.11 1.99
N THR A 73 -11.36 -2.36 2.57
CA THR A 73 -12.47 -1.42 2.58
C THR A 73 -12.72 -1.01 4.02
N SER A 74 -12.81 0.29 4.25
CA SER A 74 -13.14 0.85 5.56
C SER A 74 -14.60 0.59 5.96
N MET A 75 -14.93 0.88 7.23
CA MET A 75 -16.32 0.87 7.70
C MET A 75 -17.23 1.88 6.97
N TYR A 76 -16.64 2.92 6.35
CA TYR A 76 -17.34 3.94 5.57
C TYR A 76 -17.20 3.73 4.06
N PHE A 77 -16.87 2.51 3.62
CA PHE A 77 -16.70 2.13 2.21
C PHE A 77 -15.61 2.87 1.44
N HIS A 78 -14.75 3.65 2.11
CA HIS A 78 -13.51 4.13 1.51
C HIS A 78 -12.57 2.97 1.23
N SER A 79 -11.97 2.95 0.04
CA SER A 79 -10.90 2.01 -0.29
C SER A 79 -9.62 2.42 0.43
N ILE A 80 -8.86 1.41 0.86
CA ILE A 80 -7.61 1.56 1.61
C ILE A 80 -6.58 0.63 0.97
N LEU A 81 -5.38 1.13 0.74
CA LEU A 81 -4.20 0.29 0.66
C LEU A 81 -3.67 0.10 2.07
N ASP A 82 -3.85 -1.10 2.59
CA ASP A 82 -3.31 -1.52 3.88
C ASP A 82 -1.87 -2.03 3.69
N MET A 83 -0.89 -1.30 4.23
CA MET A 83 0.51 -1.65 4.03
C MET A 83 0.92 -2.89 4.82
N ASP A 84 1.62 -3.80 4.15
CA ASP A 84 2.16 -5.03 4.74
C ASP A 84 3.49 -4.77 5.46
N TYR A 85 3.57 -3.68 6.23
CA TYR A 85 4.77 -3.26 6.97
C TYR A 85 4.43 -2.49 8.24
N THR A 86 5.10 -2.84 9.34
CA THR A 86 5.02 -2.14 10.63
C THR A 86 6.30 -1.35 10.89
N PHE A 87 6.19 -0.03 10.97
CA PHE A 87 7.28 0.86 11.32
C PHE A 87 7.64 0.75 12.82
N GLU A 88 8.90 1.05 13.14
CA GLU A 88 9.42 0.96 14.50
C GLU A 88 8.65 1.84 15.49
N ASN A 89 8.20 3.02 15.05
CA ASN A 89 7.46 3.98 15.85
C ASN A 89 6.65 4.94 14.97
N MET A 90 5.82 5.76 15.61
CA MET A 90 4.98 6.76 14.95
C MET A 90 5.78 7.72 14.05
N GLU A 91 6.96 8.15 14.49
CA GLU A 91 7.78 9.11 13.73
C GLU A 91 8.36 8.50 12.45
N ALA A 92 8.77 7.23 12.50
CA ALA A 92 9.20 6.48 11.32
C ALA A 92 8.07 6.32 10.29
N ALA A 93 6.85 6.02 10.75
CA ALA A 93 5.66 5.95 9.89
C ALA A 93 5.31 7.32 9.29
N LYS A 94 5.41 8.39 10.09
CA LYS A 94 5.21 9.76 9.62
C LYS A 94 6.22 10.14 8.55
N THR A 95 7.50 9.88 8.80
CA THR A 95 8.61 10.16 7.87
C THR A 95 8.41 9.43 6.54
N PHE A 96 7.85 8.22 6.56
CA PHE A 96 7.48 7.50 5.35
C PHE A 96 6.39 8.22 4.55
N CYS A 97 5.29 8.60 5.19
CA CYS A 97 4.24 9.38 4.53
C CYS A 97 4.78 10.70 3.96
N ASP A 98 5.64 11.40 4.70
CA ASP A 98 6.28 12.64 4.26
C ASP A 98 7.21 12.41 3.06
N SER A 99 7.90 11.27 3.01
CA SER A 99 8.75 10.90 1.87
C SER A 99 7.94 10.64 0.59
N LEU A 100 6.76 10.02 0.70
CA LEU A 100 5.84 9.87 -0.43
C LEU A 100 5.30 11.23 -0.89
N ALA A 101 4.91 12.10 0.06
CA ALA A 101 4.49 13.46 -0.27
C ALA A 101 5.63 14.26 -0.93
N ALA A 102 6.88 14.06 -0.52
CA ALA A 102 8.04 14.70 -1.13
C ALA A 102 8.26 14.26 -2.59
N VAL A 103 8.00 12.98 -2.92
CA VAL A 103 7.99 12.51 -4.32
C VAL A 103 6.96 13.30 -5.14
N CYS A 104 5.76 13.48 -4.60
CA CYS A 104 4.69 14.23 -5.27
C CYS A 104 5.03 15.72 -5.44
N LYS A 105 5.53 16.37 -4.40
CA LYS A 105 5.95 17.78 -4.44
C LYS A 105 7.08 18.01 -5.43
N SER A 106 8.09 17.13 -5.43
CA SER A 106 9.23 17.23 -6.35
C SER A 106 8.81 17.06 -7.81
N ALA A 107 7.77 16.27 -8.10
CA ALA A 107 7.32 15.99 -9.45
C ALA A 107 6.35 17.05 -9.99
N HIS A 108 5.45 17.54 -9.15
CA HIS A 108 4.28 18.33 -9.59
C HIS A 108 4.20 19.72 -8.95
N GLY A 109 5.07 20.04 -8.00
CA GLY A 109 5.15 21.31 -7.27
C GLY A 109 4.62 21.22 -5.83
N GLU A 110 4.96 22.22 -5.00
CA GLU A 110 4.70 22.24 -3.56
C GLU A 110 3.22 22.04 -3.17
N ASN A 111 2.30 22.41 -4.05
CA ASN A 111 0.87 22.24 -3.83
C ASN A 111 0.42 20.77 -3.86
N TYR A 112 1.16 19.86 -4.50
CA TYR A 112 0.82 18.43 -4.60
C TYR A 112 1.34 17.65 -3.40
N LYS A 113 0.79 17.96 -2.21
CA LYS A 113 1.21 17.33 -0.95
C LYS A 113 0.30 16.19 -0.50
N TRP A 114 -0.92 16.10 -1.04
CA TRP A 114 -1.85 15.04 -0.67
C TRP A 114 -1.55 13.77 -1.46
N ILE A 115 -1.53 12.65 -0.77
CA ILE A 115 -1.17 11.36 -1.35
C ILE A 115 -2.30 10.35 -1.19
N GLY A 116 -2.43 9.50 -2.20
CA GLY A 116 -3.34 8.36 -2.20
C GLY A 116 -2.82 7.29 -3.14
N THR A 117 -3.52 6.15 -3.18
CA THR A 117 -3.14 5.05 -4.07
C THR A 117 -4.32 4.59 -4.90
N SER A 118 -4.01 4.10 -6.10
CA SER A 118 -5.01 3.51 -6.98
C SER A 118 -4.41 2.39 -7.85
N GLY A 119 -5.25 1.46 -8.29
CA GLY A 119 -4.85 0.35 -9.15
C GLY A 119 -4.39 -0.91 -8.42
N TYR A 120 -4.56 -2.04 -9.11
CA TYR A 120 -4.15 -3.38 -8.66
C TYR A 120 -4.81 -3.83 -7.35
N ALA A 121 -4.13 -3.71 -6.20
CA ALA A 121 -4.65 -4.18 -4.91
C ALA A 121 -5.90 -3.39 -4.47
N VAL A 122 -6.00 -2.13 -4.88
CA VAL A 122 -7.21 -1.32 -4.77
C VAL A 122 -7.83 -1.11 -6.15
N ALA A 123 -9.14 -0.87 -6.22
CA ALA A 123 -9.83 -0.73 -7.50
C ALA A 123 -9.19 0.39 -8.37
N PRO A 124 -8.98 0.18 -9.69
CA PRO A 124 -8.25 1.11 -10.57
C PRO A 124 -8.80 2.53 -10.68
N ASN A 125 -10.06 2.74 -10.32
CA ASN A 125 -10.71 4.04 -10.34
C ASN A 125 -11.01 4.57 -8.92
N SER A 126 -10.45 3.93 -7.90
CA SER A 126 -10.68 4.31 -6.50
C SER A 126 -9.57 5.19 -5.97
N TRP A 127 -9.98 6.24 -5.26
CA TRP A 127 -9.10 7.13 -4.53
C TRP A 127 -8.88 6.54 -3.14
N SER A 128 -7.87 5.68 -3.04
CA SER A 128 -7.67 4.90 -1.82
C SER A 128 -6.71 5.59 -0.88
N TYR A 129 -6.97 5.46 0.41
CA TYR A 129 -6.09 5.95 1.46
C TYR A 129 -4.92 4.99 1.70
N ILE A 130 -3.78 5.49 2.16
CA ILE A 130 -2.63 4.67 2.53
C ILE A 130 -2.65 4.49 4.05
N LEU A 131 -2.83 3.26 4.53
CA LEU A 131 -2.82 2.93 5.96
C LEU A 131 -1.45 2.38 6.36
N VAL A 132 -0.79 3.03 7.31
CA VAL A 132 0.50 2.63 7.88
C VAL A 132 0.31 2.05 9.28
N HIS A 133 1.17 1.11 9.66
CA HIS A 133 1.22 0.48 10.98
C HIS A 133 2.50 0.88 11.68
N TYR A 134 2.47 1.08 12.99
CA TYR A 134 3.67 1.35 13.78
C TYR A 134 3.54 0.84 15.21
N ASN A 135 4.68 0.49 15.83
CA ASN A 135 4.70 0.08 17.22
C ASN A 135 4.51 1.29 18.15
N VAL A 136 3.83 1.08 19.28
CA VAL A 136 3.73 2.04 20.38
C VAL A 136 4.51 1.52 21.59
N ARG A 137 5.01 2.43 22.44
CA ARG A 137 5.93 2.11 23.56
C ARG A 137 5.40 1.07 24.54
N SER A 138 4.08 0.88 24.62
CA SER A 138 3.43 -0.15 25.44
C SER A 138 3.52 -1.58 24.85
N GLY A 139 4.23 -1.78 23.74
CA GLY A 139 4.33 -3.07 23.05
C GLY A 139 3.12 -3.39 22.16
N GLY A 140 2.19 -2.44 22.02
CA GLY A 140 1.07 -2.54 21.09
C GLY A 140 1.44 -2.05 19.68
N ASN A 141 0.54 -2.31 18.73
CA ASN A 141 0.58 -1.71 17.40
C ASN A 141 -0.53 -0.68 17.27
N SER A 142 -0.23 0.42 16.60
CA SER A 142 -1.19 1.44 16.20
C SER A 142 -1.15 1.60 14.69
N ARG A 143 -2.17 2.28 14.16
CA ARG A 143 -2.37 2.49 12.73
C ARG A 143 -2.82 3.92 12.48
N SER A 144 -2.42 4.47 11.34
CA SER A 144 -2.86 5.80 10.92
C SER A 144 -2.88 5.90 9.40
N VAL A 145 -3.72 6.77 8.88
CA VAL A 145 -3.74 7.04 7.43
C VAL A 145 -2.70 8.12 7.11
N CYS A 146 -1.92 7.95 6.06
CA CYS A 146 -1.03 9.02 5.61
C CYS A 146 -1.82 10.28 5.22
N PRO A 147 -1.27 11.49 5.45
CA PRO A 147 -1.98 12.73 5.17
C PRO A 147 -2.53 12.82 3.74
N ASN A 148 -3.81 13.15 3.62
CA ASN A 148 -4.52 13.31 2.35
C ASN A 148 -5.62 14.38 2.45
N TRP A 149 -6.45 14.51 1.41
CA TRP A 149 -7.51 15.51 1.34
C TRP A 149 -8.59 15.37 2.44
N THR A 150 -8.78 14.17 2.99
CA THR A 150 -9.71 13.89 4.11
C THR A 150 -9.00 13.95 5.46
N TYR A 151 -7.86 13.27 5.59
CA TYR A 151 -7.09 13.16 6.84
C TYR A 151 -5.84 14.02 6.75
N GLN A 152 -5.91 15.29 7.14
CA GLN A 152 -4.83 16.25 6.88
C GLN A 152 -3.66 16.17 7.87
N ASN A 153 -3.88 15.63 9.06
CA ASN A 153 -2.91 15.56 10.16
C ASN A 153 -2.47 14.12 10.44
N PHE A 154 -1.27 13.95 10.99
CA PHE A 154 -0.73 12.66 11.42
C PHE A 154 -0.19 12.74 12.87
N PRO A 155 -0.42 11.74 13.73
CA PRO A 155 -1.24 10.56 13.49
C PRO A 155 -2.73 10.91 13.44
N ASN A 156 -3.55 10.02 12.91
CA ASN A 156 -5.00 10.16 12.89
C ASN A 156 -5.65 8.80 13.13
N LYS A 157 -6.91 8.83 13.58
CA LYS A 157 -7.72 7.61 13.80
C LYS A 157 -8.14 6.93 12.49
N GLY A 158 -7.94 7.58 11.34
CA GLY A 158 -8.29 7.07 10.03
C GLY A 158 -9.76 6.70 9.91
N VAL A 159 -10.01 5.65 9.14
CA VAL A 159 -11.35 5.14 8.75
C VAL A 159 -11.75 3.86 9.50
N LEU A 160 -11.12 3.57 10.64
CA LEU A 160 -11.12 2.21 11.20
C LEU A 160 -11.69 2.07 12.61
N ASP A 161 -12.13 3.13 13.27
CA ASP A 161 -12.74 3.01 14.60
C ASP A 161 -14.05 3.80 14.76
N GLY A 162 -15.12 3.04 14.96
CA GLY A 162 -16.33 3.45 15.67
C GLY A 162 -16.22 3.26 17.19
N THR A 163 -15.01 3.11 17.75
CA THR A 163 -14.80 2.99 19.19
C THR A 163 -14.44 4.34 19.82
N PRO A 164 -15.20 4.81 20.83
CA PRO A 164 -14.79 5.95 21.63
C PRO A 164 -13.71 5.49 22.60
N GLN A 165 -12.62 6.24 22.77
CA GLN A 165 -12.21 6.73 24.10
C GLN A 165 -10.86 7.49 24.14
N ILE A 166 -10.86 8.42 25.10
CA ILE A 166 -9.77 8.93 25.96
C ILE A 166 -8.51 9.43 25.25
N LEU A 167 -8.49 10.76 25.05
CA LEU A 167 -7.27 11.55 24.97
C LEU A 167 -6.53 11.39 26.31
N ILE A 168 -5.32 10.85 26.25
CA ILE A 168 -4.36 11.06 27.32
C ILE A 168 -3.46 12.19 26.81
N ASP A 169 -3.65 13.36 27.41
CA ASP A 169 -2.78 14.53 27.27
C ASP A 169 -1.36 14.24 27.81
#